data_AF-A0A2V7A6P8-F1
#
_entry.id   AF-A0A2V7A6P8-F1
#
_cell.length_a   1.000
_cell.length_b   1.000
_cell.length_c   1.000
_cell.angle_alpha   90.00
_cell.angle_beta   90.00
_cell.angle_gamma   90.00
#
_symmetry.space_group_name_H-M   'P 1'
#
loop_
_entity.id
_entity.type
_entity.pdbx_description
1 polymer ?
#
loop_
_entity_poly.entity_id
_entity_poly.type
_entity_poly.pdbx_seq_one_letter_code
_entity_poly.pdbx_strand_id
1 'polypeptide(L)'
;MPQAHLWATGLNHYLRDESSLPKKIQELAMLVTARELDCQHIWNAHAASARKAGVRSEIVDALRDRKELPVLAADEAAVVNY
;
A
#
# COMPACT_ATOMS: atom_id res chain seq x y z
N MET A 1 6.80 -18.17 20.44
CA MET A 1 6.81 -17.27 19.26
C MET A 1 8.25 -16.86 18.98
N PRO A 2 8.78 -17.01 17.76
CA PRO A 2 10.12 -16.53 17.41
C PRO A 2 10.24 -15.01 17.58
N GLN A 3 11.41 -14.50 17.94
CA GLN A 3 11.62 -13.06 18.17
C GLN A 3 11.26 -12.20 16.94
N ALA A 4 11.55 -12.71 15.75
CA ALA A 4 11.19 -12.07 14.48
C ALA A 4 9.67 -11.87 14.33
N HIS A 5 8.86 -12.82 14.80
CA HIS A 5 7.40 -12.69 14.75
C HIS A 5 6.92 -11.55 15.65
N LEU A 6 7.49 -11.42 16.85
CA LEU A 6 7.12 -10.34 17.78
C LEU A 6 7.42 -8.96 17.20
N TRP A 7 8.59 -8.80 16.57
CA TRP A 7 8.98 -7.53 15.94
C TRP A 7 8.13 -7.21 14.72
N ALA A 8 7.85 -8.19 13.86
CA ALA A 8 6.99 -7.98 12.70
C ALA A 8 5.58 -7.57 13.10
N THR A 9 5.01 -8.22 14.11
CA THR A 9 3.67 -7.87 14.64
C THR A 9 3.67 -6.50 15.30
N GLY A 10 4.69 -6.16 16.09
CA GLY A 10 4.81 -4.84 16.72
C GLY A 10 4.92 -3.70 15.69
N LEU A 11 5.74 -3.89 14.66
CA LEU A 11 5.85 -2.93 13.56
C LEU A 11 4.53 -2.80 12.79
N ASN A 12 3.84 -3.92 12.53
CA ASN A 12 2.56 -3.92 11.85
C ASN A 12 1.50 -3.11 12.61
N HIS A 13 1.39 -3.33 13.93
CA HIS A 13 0.46 -2.60 14.79
C HIS A 13 0.75 -1.10 14.77
N TYR A 14 2.01 -0.72 14.99
CA TYR A 14 2.40 0.69 14.97
C TYR A 14 2.04 1.36 13.64
N LEU A 15 2.43 0.77 12.50
CA LEU A 15 2.17 1.36 11.20
C LEU A 15 0.68 1.47 10.88
N ARG A 16 -0.14 0.50 11.29
CA ARG A 16 -1.55 0.45 10.94
C ARG A 16 -2.43 1.29 11.85
N ASP A 17 -2.14 1.28 13.15
CA ASP A 17 -3.08 1.73 14.17
C ASP A 17 -2.56 2.93 14.98
N GLU A 18 -1.24 3.11 15.11
CA GLU A 18 -0.66 4.17 15.96
C GLU A 18 0.03 5.29 15.16
N SER A 19 0.45 5.01 13.92
CA SER A 19 1.15 5.99 13.10
C SER A 19 0.22 7.11 12.61
N SER A 20 0.80 8.26 12.25
CA SER A 20 0.06 9.37 11.66
C SER A 20 -0.22 9.20 10.15
N LEU A 21 0.11 8.04 9.57
CA LEU A 21 -0.08 7.82 8.13
C LEU A 21 -1.58 7.67 7.81
N PRO A 22 -2.12 8.48 6.87
CA PRO A 22 -3.49 8.30 6.43
C PRO A 22 -3.73 6.91 5.86
N LYS A 23 -4.92 6.34 6.09
CA LYS A 23 -5.25 4.98 5.62
C LYS A 23 -5.04 4.82 4.11
N LYS A 24 -5.38 5.85 3.34
CA LYS A 24 -5.13 5.92 1.89
C LYS A 24 -3.65 5.65 1.53
N ILE A 25 -2.74 6.29 2.25
CA ILE A 25 -1.29 6.19 2.04
C ILE A 25 -0.75 4.84 2.47
N GLN A 26 -1.21 4.31 3.62
CA GLN A 26 -0.86 2.96 4.04
C GLN A 26 -1.27 1.91 2.99
N GLU A 27 -2.48 2.00 2.46
CA GLU A 27 -3.00 1.06 1.46
C GLU A 27 -2.26 1.20 0.12
N LEU A 28 -1.97 2.44 -0.32
CA LEU A 28 -1.17 2.67 -1.52
C LEU A 28 0.24 2.06 -1.39
N ALA A 29 0.90 2.25 -0.26
CA ALA A 29 2.24 1.68 -0.01
C ALA A 29 2.21 0.13 -0.06
N MET A 30 1.17 -0.49 0.48
CA MET A 30 0.98 -1.95 0.38
C MET A 30 0.77 -2.42 -1.06
N LEU A 31 0.01 -1.68 -1.88
CA LEU A 31 -0.19 -2.02 -3.29
C LEU A 31 1.07 -1.86 -4.13
N VAL A 32 1.82 -0.76 -3.96
CA VAL A 32 3.10 -0.54 -4.63
C VAL A 32 4.05 -1.69 -4.28
N THR A 33 4.24 -1.98 -2.98
CA THR A 33 5.08 -3.10 -2.52
C THR A 33 4.63 -4.44 -3.09
N ALA A 34 3.32 -4.72 -3.07
CA ALA A 34 2.78 -5.96 -3.61
C ALA A 34 3.04 -6.10 -5.12
N ARG A 35 2.97 -5.00 -5.88
CA ARG A 35 3.25 -5.02 -7.32
C ARG A 35 4.74 -5.21 -7.62
N GLU A 36 5.61 -4.57 -6.86
CA GLU A 36 7.07 -4.70 -6.98
C GLU A 36 7.54 -6.12 -6.66
N LEU A 37 6.96 -6.74 -5.63
CA LEU A 37 7.28 -8.12 -5.23
C LEU A 37 6.44 -9.20 -5.95
N ASP A 38 5.60 -8.81 -6.91
CA ASP A 38 4.66 -9.67 -7.61
C ASP A 38 3.76 -10.54 -6.69
N CYS A 39 3.39 -9.99 -5.53
CA CYS A 39 2.66 -10.68 -4.48
C CYS A 39 1.14 -10.58 -4.67
N GLN A 40 0.56 -11.55 -5.38
CA GLN A 40 -0.89 -11.58 -5.65
C GLN A 40 -1.74 -11.68 -4.38
N HIS A 41 -1.26 -12.34 -3.33
CA HIS A 41 -2.01 -12.49 -2.08
C HIS A 41 -2.26 -11.12 -1.43
N ILE A 42 -1.21 -10.32 -1.25
CA ILE A 42 -1.33 -8.97 -0.67
C ILE A 42 -2.11 -8.06 -1.61
N TRP A 43 -1.86 -8.14 -2.93
CA TRP A 43 -2.61 -7.38 -3.91
C TRP A 43 -4.13 -7.60 -3.76
N ASN A 44 -4.56 -8.85 -3.75
CA ASN A 44 -5.98 -9.21 -3.67
C ASN A 44 -6.61 -8.82 -2.32
N ALA A 45 -5.86 -8.90 -1.23
CA ALA A 45 -6.33 -8.48 0.10
C ALA A 45 -6.53 -6.96 0.20
N HIS A 46 -5.74 -6.17 -0.54
CA HIS A 46 -5.66 -4.73 -0.33
C HIS A 46 -6.25 -3.87 -1.46
N ALA A 47 -6.40 -4.38 -2.68
CA ALA A 47 -6.87 -3.56 -3.81
C ALA A 47 -8.28 -2.98 -3.62
N ALA A 48 -9.18 -3.71 -2.96
CA ALA A 48 -10.51 -3.19 -2.60
C ALA A 48 -10.42 -2.19 -1.42
N SER A 49 -9.57 -2.48 -0.43
CA SER A 49 -9.35 -1.62 0.73
C SER A 49 -8.77 -0.25 0.33
N ALA A 50 -7.78 -0.24 -0.57
CA ALA A 50 -7.18 0.97 -1.12
C ALA A 50 -8.21 1.88 -1.79
N ARG A 51 -9.07 1.31 -2.65
CA ARG A 51 -10.16 2.06 -3.29
C ARG A 51 -11.12 2.65 -2.26
N LYS A 52 -11.52 1.85 -1.26
CA LYS A 52 -12.38 2.31 -0.15
C LYS A 52 -11.73 3.42 0.67
N ALA A 53 -10.40 3.38 0.84
CA ALA A 53 -9.63 4.39 1.54
C ALA A 53 -9.39 5.67 0.70
N GLY A 54 -9.81 5.70 -0.56
CA GLY A 54 -9.75 6.88 -1.43
C GLY A 54 -8.58 6.91 -2.42
N VAL A 55 -7.86 5.79 -2.62
CA VAL A 55 -6.94 5.66 -3.75
C VAL A 55 -7.78 5.57 -5.03
N ARG A 56 -7.50 6.44 -6.01
CA ARG A 56 -8.25 6.46 -7.27
C ARG A 56 -8.12 5.12 -8.00
N SER A 57 -9.22 4.61 -8.55
CA SER A 57 -9.24 3.33 -9.27
C SER A 57 -8.23 3.29 -10.42
N GLU A 58 -8.07 4.40 -11.15
CA GLU A 58 -7.08 4.54 -12.22
C GLU A 58 -5.63 4.33 -11.77
N ILE A 59 -5.26 4.72 -10.54
CA ILE A 59 -3.94 4.45 -9.97
C ILE A 59 -3.81 2.96 -9.67
N VAL A 60 -4.81 2.36 -9.02
CA VAL A 60 -4.80 0.93 -8.68
C VAL A 60 -4.73 0.07 -9.94
N ASP A 61 -5.48 0.42 -10.97
CA ASP A 61 -5.50 -0.33 -12.24
C ASP A 61 -4.19 -0.13 -13.02
N ALA A 62 -3.63 1.08 -13.06
CA ALA A 62 -2.34 1.34 -13.71
C ALA A 62 -1.19 0.60 -12.99
N LEU A 63 -1.17 0.59 -11.65
CA LEU A 63 -0.23 -0.22 -10.87
C LEU A 63 -0.38 -1.70 -11.20
N ARG A 64 -1.62 -2.24 -11.18
CA ARG A 64 -1.88 -3.65 -11.49
C ARG A 64 -1.31 -4.05 -12.84
N ASP A 65 -1.63 -3.25 -13.85
CA ASP A 65 -1.38 -3.55 -15.25
C ASP A 65 0.04 -3.12 -15.70
N ARG A 66 0.84 -2.55 -14.79
CA ARG A 66 2.17 -1.95 -15.08
C ARG A 66 2.11 -0.94 -16.23
N LYS A 67 1.08 -0.08 -16.20
CA LYS A 67 0.92 1.05 -17.12
C LYS A 67 1.48 2.32 -16.50
N GLU A 68 1.66 3.33 -17.33
CA GLU A 68 1.98 4.67 -16.87
C GLU A 68 0.92 5.15 -15.86
N LEU A 69 1.40 5.72 -14.74
CA LEU A 69 0.52 6.20 -13.69
C LEU A 69 -0.11 7.54 -14.10
N PRO A 70 -1.38 7.81 -13.74
CA PRO A 70 -1.95 9.13 -13.89
C PRO A 70 -1.21 10.13 -13.00
N VAL A 71 -1.43 11.43 -13.23
CA VAL A 71 -0.85 12.50 -12.38
C VAL A 71 -1.19 12.24 -10.92
N LEU A 72 -0.18 11.99 -10.10
CA LEU A 72 -0.31 11.69 -8.68
C LEU A 72 -0.40 12.98 -7.85
N ALA A 73 -1.17 12.95 -6.76
CA ALA A 73 -1.04 13.97 -5.73
C ALA A 73 0.34 13.88 -5.06
N ALA A 74 0.79 14.96 -4.41
CA ALA A 74 2.14 15.02 -3.84
C ALA A 74 2.41 13.91 -2.80
N ASP A 75 1.41 13.57 -2.00
CA ASP A 75 1.47 12.50 -1.01
C ASP A 75 1.49 11.10 -1.65
N GLU A 76 0.71 10.87 -2.70
CA GLU A 76 0.73 9.64 -3.50
C GLU A 76 2.08 9.45 -4.22
N ALA A 77 2.61 10.53 -4.82
CA ALA A 77 3.88 10.53 -5.52
C ALA A 77 5.05 10.22 -4.58
N ALA A 78 5.01 10.74 -3.35
CA ALA A 78 6.03 10.46 -2.34
C ALA A 78 6.09 8.96 -1.98
N VAL A 79 4.96 8.25 -2.03
CA VAL A 79 4.91 6.79 -1.79
C VAL A 79 5.45 6.02 -2.98
N VAL A 80 5.07 6.41 -4.20
CA VAL A 80 5.41 5.68 -5.42
C VAL A 80 6.87 5.84 -5.82
N ASN A 81 7.47 7.00 -5.56
CA ASN A 81 8.80 7.36 -6.07
C ASN A 81 9.94 7.18 -5.05
N TYR A 82 9.65 6.70 -3.84
CA TYR A 82 10.67 6.46 -2.80
C TYR A 82 11.40 5.14 -3.06
#